data_AF-A0A937FKA0-F1
#
_entry.id   AF-A0A937FKA0-F1
#
_cell.length_a   1.000
_cell.length_b   1.000
_cell.length_c   1.000
_cell.angle_alpha   90.00
_cell.angle_beta   90.00
_cell.angle_gamma   90.00
#
_symmetry.space_group_name_H-M   'P 1'
#
loop_
_entity.id
_entity.type
_entity.pdbx_description
1 polymer ?
#
loop_
_entity_poly.entity_id
_entity_poly.type
_entity_poly.pdbx_seq_one_letter_code
_entity_poly.pdbx_strand_id
1 'polypeptide(L)' 'MKCYIYLTAGSYNNEKPEISLDVYSVRRDGDYLMIEDTNGYNHIVNMIEVFAVTYK' A
#
# COMPACT_ATOMS: atom_id res chain seq x y z
N MET A 1 2.68 -5.23 10.76
CA MET A 1 3.53 -4.66 9.68
C MET A 1 2.94 -3.32 9.30
N LYS A 2 3.75 -2.37 8.83
CA LYS A 2 3.22 -1.12 8.25
C LYS A 2 3.24 -1.22 6.73
N CYS A 3 2.18 -0.72 6.09
CA CYS A 3 2.11 -0.56 4.64
C CYS A 3 1.93 0.92 4.30
N TYR A 4 2.71 1.41 3.35
CA TYR A 4 2.70 2.78 2.88
C TYR A 4 2.45 2.80 1.37
N ILE A 5 1.48 3.61 0.94
CA ILE A 5 1.14 3.76 -0.48
C ILE A 5 1.49 5.18 -0.88
N TYR A 6 2.24 5.29 -1.98
CA TYR A 6 2.69 6.53 -2.57
C TYR A 6 2.07 6.69 -3.96
N LEU A 7 1.43 7.82 -4.22
CA LEU A 7 0.81 8.14 -5.52
C LEU A 7 1.74 8.93 -6.43
N THR A 8 2.80 9.54 -5.89
CA THR A 8 3.77 10.30 -6.68
C THR A 8 5.22 9.99 -6.31
N ALA A 9 6.14 10.20 -7.25
CA ALA A 9 7.57 10.11 -7.01
C ALA A 9 8.06 11.11 -5.94
N GLY A 10 7.46 12.31 -5.89
CA GLY A 10 7.78 13.33 -4.89
C GLY A 10 7.44 12.85 -3.47
N SER A 11 6.27 12.26 -3.30
CA SER A 11 5.81 11.70 -2.02
C SER A 11 6.72 10.56 -1.55
N TYR A 12 7.12 9.67 -2.47
CA TYR A 12 8.05 8.58 -2.18
C TYR A 12 9.43 9.08 -1.75
N ASN A 13 10.03 9.98 -2.54
CA ASN A 13 11.38 10.50 -2.28
C ASN A 13 11.48 11.34 -1.00
N ASN A 14 10.37 11.89 -0.52
CA ASN A 14 10.31 12.67 0.72
C ASN A 14 9.73 11.89 1.90
N GLU A 15 9.50 10.58 1.75
CA GLU A 15 8.91 9.70 2.78
C GLU A 15 7.56 10.21 3.34
N LYS A 16 6.73 10.81 2.47
CA LYS A 16 5.40 11.34 2.82
C LYS A 16 4.32 10.54 2.09
N PRO A 17 3.96 9.34 2.58
CA PRO A 17 2.94 8.52 1.94
C PRO A 17 1.57 9.19 2.02
N GLU A 18 0.75 9.05 0.97
CA GLU A 18 -0.65 9.47 0.99
C GLU A 18 -1.49 8.57 1.92
N ILE A 19 -1.13 7.29 2.01
CA ILE A 19 -1.85 6.31 2.83
C ILE A 19 -0.85 5.53 3.68
N SER A 20 -1.16 5.39 4.97
CA SER A 20 -0.40 4.59 5.94
C SER A 20 -1.34 3.67 6.69
N LEU A 21 -1.08 2.36 6.65
CA LEU A 21 -1.95 1.33 7.22
C LEU A 21 -1.16 0.35 8.09
N ASP A 22 -1.78 -0.09 9.19
CA ASP A 22 -1.34 -1.25 9.97
C ASP A 22 -1.91 -2.52 9.34
N VAL A 23 -1.02 -3.42 8.92
CA VAL A 23 -1.39 -4.58 8.11
C VAL A 23 -0.85 -5.88 8.70
N TYR A 24 -1.63 -6.94 8.48
CA TYR A 24 -1.25 -8.31 8.77
C TYR A 24 -0.54 -8.95 7.57
N SER A 25 -1.12 -8.81 6.37
CA SER A 25 -0.59 -9.43 5.15
C SER A 25 -0.76 -8.54 3.92
N VAL A 26 0.14 -8.72 2.95
CA VAL A 26 0.08 -8.06 1.64
C VAL A 26 0.36 -9.12 0.56
N ARG A 27 -0.51 -9.23 -0.43
CA ARG A 27 -0.38 -10.16 -1.55
C ARG A 27 -0.59 -9.43 -2.87
N ARG A 28 0.28 -9.67 -3.85
CA ARG A 28 0.06 -9.21 -5.22
C ARG A 28 -0.75 -10.23 -6.02
N ASP A 29 -1.70 -9.73 -6.80
CA ASP A 29 -2.54 -10.52 -7.70
C ASP A 29 -2.72 -9.76 -9.02
N GLY A 30 -1.85 -10.03 -9.99
CA GLY A 30 -1.76 -9.27 -11.24
C GLY A 30 -1.48 -7.78 -11.00
N ASP A 31 -2.43 -6.94 -11.42
CA ASP A 31 -2.42 -5.48 -11.30
C ASP A 31 -3.07 -4.98 -10.00
N TYR A 32 -3.44 -5.90 -9.10
CA TYR A 32 -4.02 -5.56 -7.81
C TYR A 32 -3.08 -5.93 -6.66
N LEU A 33 -3.18 -5.16 -5.59
CA LEU A 33 -2.60 -5.48 -4.30
C LEU A 33 -3.72 -5.75 -3.30
N MET A 34 -3.73 -6.94 -2.74
CA MET A 34 -4.62 -7.32 -1.65
C MET A 34 -3.91 -7.06 -0.33
N ILE A 35 -4.54 -6.29 0.56
CA ILE A 35 -4.00 -5.94 1.87
C ILE A 35 -5.00 -6.37 2.93
N GLU A 36 -4.56 -7.18 3.88
CA GLU A 36 -5.33 -7.52 5.06
C GLU A 36 -4.86 -6.64 6.22
N ASP A 37 -5.76 -5.82 6.75
CA ASP A 37 -5.45 -4.93 7.87
C ASP A 37 -5.61 -5.60 9.25
N THR A 38 -5.09 -4.96 10.29
CA THR A 38 -5.18 -5.49 11.66
C THR A 38 -6.59 -5.47 12.25
N ASN A 39 -7.55 -4.83 11.59
CA ASN A 39 -8.96 -4.80 11.99
C ASN A 39 -9.79 -5.88 11.28
N GLY A 40 -9.18 -6.68 10.40
CA GLY A 40 -9.83 -7.77 9.68
C GLY A 40 -10.47 -7.36 8.35
N TYR A 41 -10.17 -6.16 7.82
CA TYR A 41 -10.62 -5.76 6.49
C TYR A 41 -9.63 -6.20 5.41
N ASN A 42 -10.18 -6.60 4.27
CA ASN A 42 -9.44 -6.86 3.05
C ASN A 42 -9.62 -5.68 2.08
N HIS A 43 -8.52 -4.99 1.78
CA HIS A 43 -8.47 -3.90 0.82
C HIS A 43 -7.94 -4.42 -0.51
N ILE A 44 -8.56 -3.99 -1.61
CA ILE A 44 -8.11 -4.29 -2.97
C ILE A 44 -7.68 -2.97 -3.59
N VAL A 45 -6.38 -2.83 -3.81
CA VAL A 45 -5.78 -1.61 -4.38
C VAL A 45 -5.44 -1.87 -5.83
N ASN A 46 -5.96 -1.05 -6.74
CA ASN A 46 -5.56 -1.05 -8.14
C ASN A 46 -4.19 -0.36 -8.29
N MET A 47 -3.20 -1.05 -8.84
CA MET A 47 -1.83 -0.56 -8.94
C MET A 47 -1.58 0.41 -10.11
N ILE A 48 -2.56 0.64 -11.00
CA ILE A 48 -2.39 1.51 -12.17
C ILE A 48 -2.04 2.96 -11.77
N GLU A 49 -2.65 3.47 -10.70
CA GLU A 49 -2.46 4.85 -10.23
C GLU A 49 -1.50 4.96 -9.03
N VAL A 50 -0.86 3.85 -8.66
CA VAL A 50 0.06 3.80 -7.53
C VAL A 50 1.49 3.91 -8.05
N PHE A 51 2.23 4.90 -7.54
CA PHE A 51 3.64 5.04 -7.87
C PHE A 51 4.50 3.99 -7.15
N ALA A 52 4.31 3.83 -5.85
CA ALA A 52 5.04 2.85 -5.05
C ALA A 52 4.23 2.36 -3.85
N VAL A 53 4.50 1.13 -3.42
CA VAL A 53 4.03 0.59 -2.14
C VAL A 53 5.22 0.00 -1.40
N THR A 54 5.39 0.36 -0.13
CA THR A 54 6.42 -0.21 0.74
C THR A 54 5.78 -0.80 1.99
N TYR A 55 6.32 -1.92 2.45
CA TYR A 55 5.83 -2.58 3.66
C TYR A 55 6.96 -3.35 4.38
N LYS A 56 6.90 -3.37 5.72
CA LYS A 56 7.84 -4.07 6.61
C LYS A 56 7.18 -4.61 7.88
#